data_AF-A0A2D4K8H1-F1
#
_entry.id   AF-A0A2D4K8H1-F1
#
_cell.length_a   1.000
_cell.length_b   1.000
_cell.length_c   1.000
_cell.angle_alpha   90.00
_cell.angle_beta   90.00
_cell.angle_gamma   90.00
#
_symmetry.space_group_name_H-M   'P 1'
#
loop_
_entity.id
_entity.type
_entity.pdbx_description
1 polymer ?
#
loop_
_entity_poly.entity_id
_entity_poly.type
_entity_poly.pdbx_seq_one_letter_code
_entity_poly.pdbx_strand_id
1 'polypeptide(L)'
;LRILFRMYVDENRRDSWEAIQERLLNVCSEALAYFITVNSESHREAWTNLLLLLLTKTLKVSDEKFKAHASTYYPYLCEIMQFDLIPELRAVLRKFFLRIGVVFRVWIPEEHLRTTGTQSLAW
;
A
#
# COMPACT_ATOMS: atom_id res chain seq x y z
N LEU A 1 -11.29 -7.68 6.65
CA LEU A 1 -10.30 -6.64 6.29
C LEU A 1 -10.57 -5.25 6.90
N ARG A 2 -11.75 -4.62 6.70
CA ARG A 2 -12.04 -3.26 7.21
C ARG A 2 -11.86 -3.10 8.73
N ILE A 3 -12.28 -4.10 9.51
CA ILE A 3 -12.16 -4.10 10.97
C ILE A 3 -10.69 -4.21 11.38
N LEU A 4 -9.91 -5.10 10.76
CA LEU A 4 -8.48 -5.27 11.04
C LEU A 4 -7.69 -3.97 10.79
N PHE A 5 -7.90 -3.30 9.66
CA PHE A 5 -7.28 -1.99 9.41
C PHE A 5 -7.71 -0.92 10.42
N ARG A 6 -8.96 -0.96 10.91
CA ARG A 6 -9.42 -0.04 11.95
C ARG A 6 -8.71 -0.29 13.28
N MET A 7 -8.59 -1.55 13.69
CA MET A 7 -7.84 -1.91 14.90
C MET A 7 -6.36 -1.55 14.78
N TYR A 8 -5.80 -1.66 13.59
CA TYR A 8 -4.38 -1.39 13.34
C TYR A 8 -3.98 0.08 13.45
N VAL A 9 -4.93 0.99 13.29
CA VAL A 9 -4.72 2.44 13.46
C VAL A 9 -5.29 2.96 14.78
N ASP A 10 -5.84 2.08 15.62
CA ASP A 10 -6.39 2.44 16.93
C ASP A 10 -5.26 2.51 17.96
N GLU A 11 -4.97 3.73 18.41
CA GLU A 11 -3.95 4.04 19.40
C GLU A 11 -4.23 3.40 20.78
N ASN A 12 -5.49 3.08 21.09
CA ASN A 12 -5.85 2.41 22.34
C ASN A 12 -5.52 0.91 22.33
N ARG A 13 -5.01 0.37 21.21
CA ARG A 13 -4.71 -1.06 21.03
C ARG A 13 -3.27 -1.31 20.60
N ARG A 14 -2.35 -0.41 20.98
CA ARG A 14 -0.91 -0.51 20.65
C ARG A 14 -0.31 -1.87 20.99
N ASP A 15 -0.67 -2.43 22.14
CA ASP A 15 -0.18 -3.72 22.62
C ASP A 15 -0.52 -4.89 21.68
N SER A 16 -1.52 -4.73 20.81
CA SER A 16 -1.94 -5.73 19.84
C SER A 16 -1.48 -5.43 18.40
N TRP A 17 -0.77 -4.33 18.16
CA TRP A 17 -0.45 -3.88 16.80
C TRP A 17 0.41 -4.87 16.02
N GLU A 18 1.39 -5.51 16.65
CA GLU A 18 2.25 -6.49 15.99
C GLU A 18 1.44 -7.70 15.50
N ALA A 19 0.62 -8.28 16.38
CA ALA A 19 -0.26 -9.40 16.03
C ALA A 19 -1.29 -9.02 14.95
N ILE A 20 -1.83 -7.79 15.00
CA ILE A 20 -2.73 -7.28 13.96
C ILE A 20 -1.98 -7.07 12.64
N GLN A 21 -0.75 -6.56 12.67
CA GLN A 21 0.10 -6.35 11.50
C GLN A 21 0.38 -7.69 10.81
N GLU A 22 0.84 -8.69 11.56
CA GLU A 22 1.14 -10.03 11.03
C GLU A 22 -0.11 -10.64 10.37
N ARG A 23 -1.25 -10.57 11.04
CA ARG A 23 -2.51 -11.08 10.47
C ARG A 23 -2.95 -10.33 9.23
N LEU A 24 -2.74 -9.01 9.20
CA LEU A 24 -2.99 -8.20 8.00
C LEU A 24 -2.05 -8.60 6.87
N LEU A 25 -0.75 -8.75 7.13
CA LEU A 25 0.25 -9.14 6.13
C LEU A 25 -0.10 -10.49 5.51
N ASN A 26 -0.46 -11.48 6.32
CA ASN A 26 -0.80 -12.82 5.84
C ASN A 26 -2.06 -12.79 4.97
N VAL A 27 -3.18 -12.27 5.51
CA VAL A 27 -4.46 -12.25 4.79
C VAL A 27 -4.40 -11.38 3.52
N CYS A 28 -3.66 -10.27 3.54
CA CYS A 28 -3.49 -9.43 2.36
C CYS A 28 -2.60 -10.10 1.31
N SER A 29 -1.52 -10.76 1.72
CA SER A 29 -0.64 -11.49 0.79
C SER A 29 -1.38 -12.63 0.11
N GLU A 30 -2.17 -13.39 0.86
CA GLU A 30 -3.04 -14.44 0.31
C GLU A 30 -4.05 -13.88 -0.71
N ALA A 31 -4.68 -12.74 -0.38
CA ALA A 31 -5.64 -12.10 -1.30
C ALA A 31 -4.96 -11.60 -2.59
N LEU A 32 -3.75 -11.04 -2.49
CA LEU A 32 -2.98 -10.60 -3.65
C LEU A 32 -2.52 -11.79 -4.51
N ALA A 33 -1.98 -12.84 -3.87
CA ALA A 33 -1.57 -14.07 -4.54
C ALA A 33 -2.75 -14.74 -5.25
N TYR A 34 -3.92 -14.80 -4.59
CA TYR A 34 -5.12 -15.34 -5.19
C TYR A 34 -5.57 -14.52 -6.40
N PHE A 35 -5.61 -13.19 -6.30
CA PHE A 35 -6.01 -12.34 -7.42
C PHE A 35 -5.15 -12.56 -8.68
N ILE A 36 -3.85 -12.85 -8.51
CA ILE A 36 -2.94 -13.14 -9.63
C ILE A 36 -3.33 -14.44 -10.35
N THR A 37 -3.85 -15.45 -9.64
CA THR A 37 -4.20 -16.75 -10.25
C THR A 37 -5.62 -16.78 -10.84
N VAL A 38 -6.47 -15.82 -10.51
CA VAL A 38 -7.85 -15.77 -11.01
C VAL A 38 -7.84 -15.51 -12.51
N ASN A 39 -8.32 -16.48 -13.31
CA ASN A 39 -8.42 -16.33 -14.77
C ASN A 39 -9.79 -15.81 -15.24
N SER A 40 -10.84 -15.95 -14.42
CA SER A 40 -12.22 -15.57 -14.77
C SER A 40 -12.48 -14.08 -14.56
N GLU A 41 -13.01 -13.41 -15.59
CA GLU A 41 -13.33 -11.97 -15.60
C GLU A 41 -14.36 -11.58 -14.51
N SER A 42 -15.45 -12.35 -14.37
CA SER A 42 -16.47 -12.14 -13.32
C SER A 42 -15.91 -12.22 -11.89
N HIS A 43 -14.93 -13.09 -11.66
CA HIS A 43 -14.25 -13.15 -10.38
C HIS A 43 -13.31 -11.96 -10.20
N ARG A 44 -12.57 -11.53 -11.23
CA ARG A 44 -11.69 -10.35 -11.11
C ARG A 44 -12.45 -9.11 -10.66
N GLU A 45 -13.69 -8.88 -11.12
CA GLU A 45 -14.50 -7.75 -10.65
C GLU A 45 -14.82 -7.81 -9.15
N ALA A 46 -15.24 -8.98 -8.64
CA ALA A 46 -15.52 -9.16 -7.22
C ALA A 46 -14.28 -8.91 -6.35
N TRP A 47 -13.11 -9.34 -6.83
CA TRP A 47 -11.83 -9.15 -6.14
C TRP A 47 -11.27 -7.73 -6.32
N THR A 48 -11.63 -7.01 -7.37
CA THR A 48 -11.17 -5.62 -7.61
C THR A 48 -11.57 -4.70 -6.46
N ASN A 49 -12.79 -4.84 -5.92
CA ASN A 49 -13.23 -4.08 -4.75
C ASN A 49 -12.40 -4.40 -3.49
N LEU A 50 -11.95 -5.65 -3.35
CA LEU A 50 -11.07 -6.05 -2.26
C LEU A 50 -9.67 -5.44 -2.41
N LEU A 51 -9.10 -5.46 -3.61
CA LEU A 51 -7.80 -4.82 -3.89
C LEU A 51 -7.85 -3.32 -3.66
N LEU A 52 -8.88 -2.64 -4.16
CA LEU A 52 -9.09 -1.21 -3.93
C LEU A 52 -9.14 -0.92 -2.42
N LEU A 53 -9.89 -1.71 -1.64
CA LEU A 53 -9.95 -1.55 -0.20
C LEU A 53 -8.57 -1.76 0.46
N LEU A 54 -7.86 -2.84 0.11
CA LEU A 54 -6.55 -3.18 0.65
C LEU A 54 -5.55 -2.06 0.40
N LEU A 55 -5.41 -1.63 -0.86
CA LEU A 55 -4.44 -0.62 -1.27
C LEU A 55 -4.78 0.75 -0.67
N THR A 56 -6.05 1.16 -0.70
CA THR A 56 -6.46 2.47 -0.15
C THR A 56 -6.32 2.54 1.37
N LYS A 57 -6.52 1.44 2.09
CA LYS A 57 -6.31 1.40 3.55
C LYS A 57 -4.84 1.39 3.91
N THR A 58 -4.02 0.63 3.18
CA THR A 58 -2.57 0.62 3.36
C THR A 58 -1.96 1.98 3.06
N LEU A 59 -2.47 2.70 2.05
CA LEU A 59 -2.06 4.08 1.74
C LEU A 59 -2.32 5.08 2.88
N LYS A 60 -3.12 4.74 3.89
CA LYS A 60 -3.47 5.64 5.01
C LYS A 60 -2.77 5.30 6.33
N VAL A 61 -2.05 4.18 6.43
CA VAL A 61 -1.29 3.87 7.65
C VAL A 61 -0.03 4.75 7.74
N SER A 62 0.60 4.86 8.91
CA SER A 62 1.85 5.61 9.10
C SER A 62 2.99 5.06 8.22
N ASP A 63 4.04 5.83 8.00
CA ASP A 63 5.14 5.43 7.13
C ASP A 63 5.87 4.17 7.62
N GLU A 64 6.06 4.03 8.93
CA GLU A 64 6.63 2.83 9.54
C GLU A 64 5.81 1.58 9.21
N LYS A 65 4.49 1.65 9.45
CA LYS A 65 3.55 0.57 9.14
C LYS A 65 3.47 0.31 7.64
N PHE A 66 3.52 1.36 6.82
CA PHE A 66 3.49 1.27 5.37
C PHE A 66 4.71 0.52 4.84
N LYS A 67 5.91 0.72 5.40
CA LYS A 67 7.12 0.01 4.97
C LYS A 67 6.95 -1.51 5.05
N ALA A 68 6.44 -2.02 6.17
CA ALA A 68 6.20 -3.46 6.34
C ALA A 68 5.26 -4.00 5.24
N HIS A 69 4.11 -3.35 5.05
CA HIS A 69 3.16 -3.75 4.01
C HIS A 69 3.72 -3.61 2.59
N ALA A 70 4.38 -2.50 2.29
CA ALA A 70 4.95 -2.24 0.98
C ALA A 70 6.00 -3.28 0.62
N SER A 71 6.94 -3.57 1.53
CA SER A 71 7.98 -4.59 1.33
C SER A 71 7.39 -5.98 1.06
N THR A 72 6.36 -6.38 1.82
CA THR A 72 5.71 -7.69 1.63
C THR A 72 4.90 -7.75 0.34
N TYR A 73 4.17 -6.68 -0.01
CA TYR A 73 3.25 -6.70 -1.14
C TYR A 73 3.94 -6.45 -2.48
N TYR A 74 5.13 -5.85 -2.48
CA TYR A 74 5.80 -5.36 -3.70
C TYR A 74 5.86 -6.39 -4.84
N PRO A 75 6.30 -7.65 -4.64
CA PRO A 75 6.36 -8.63 -5.74
C PRO A 75 4.98 -8.88 -6.37
N TYR A 76 3.94 -9.02 -5.53
CA TYR A 76 2.57 -9.23 -6.02
C TYR A 76 2.05 -8.03 -6.80
N LEU A 77 2.37 -6.81 -6.36
CA LEU A 77 1.96 -5.58 -7.05
C LEU A 77 2.61 -5.46 -8.43
N CYS A 78 3.85 -5.94 -8.58
CA CYS A 78 4.53 -6.00 -9.87
C CYS A 78 3.86 -7.00 -10.84
N GLU A 79 3.42 -8.17 -10.35
CA GLU A 79 2.66 -9.13 -11.16
C GLU A 79 1.30 -8.54 -11.59
N ILE A 80 0.56 -7.94 -10.65
CA ILE A 80 -0.75 -7.33 -10.90
C ILE A 80 -0.67 -6.22 -11.95
N MET A 81 0.44 -5.49 -12.01
CA MET A 81 0.64 -4.40 -12.98
C MET A 81 0.62 -4.89 -14.43
N GLN A 82 0.85 -6.18 -14.68
CA GLN A 82 0.84 -6.75 -16.04
C GLN A 82 -0.59 -7.01 -16.56
N PHE A 83 -1.60 -6.99 -15.69
CA PHE A 83 -2.98 -7.22 -16.09
C PHE A 83 -3.61 -5.97 -16.70
N ASP A 84 -4.70 -6.17 -17.47
CA ASP A 84 -5.54 -5.06 -17.90
C ASP A 84 -6.45 -4.61 -16.72
N LEU A 85 -5.95 -3.66 -15.95
CA LEU A 85 -6.63 -3.14 -14.77
C LEU A 85 -7.65 -2.06 -15.15
N ILE A 86 -8.79 -2.03 -14.46
CA ILE A 86 -9.70 -0.88 -14.57
C ILE A 86 -9.01 0.43 -14.12
N PRO A 87 -9.43 1.60 -14.64
CA PRO A 87 -8.79 2.88 -14.36
C PRO A 87 -8.60 3.18 -12.87
N GLU A 88 -9.59 2.87 -12.04
CA GLU A 88 -9.60 3.15 -10.60
C GLU A 88 -8.49 2.36 -9.89
N LEU A 89 -8.36 1.07 -10.21
CA LEU A 89 -7.34 0.21 -9.60
C LEU A 89 -5.93 0.63 -10.05
N ARG A 90 -5.76 0.95 -11.34
CA ARG A 90 -4.51 1.49 -11.88
C ARG A 90 -4.10 2.79 -11.18
N ALA A 91 -5.06 3.70 -10.93
CA ALA A 91 -4.80 4.95 -10.24
C ALA A 91 -4.35 4.76 -8.79
N VAL A 92 -4.99 3.84 -8.06
CA VAL A 92 -4.62 3.52 -6.67
C VAL A 92 -3.26 2.82 -6.61
N LEU A 93 -3.00 1.88 -7.52
CA LEU A 93 -1.71 1.19 -7.63
C LEU A 93 -0.56 2.18 -7.89
N ARG A 94 -0.77 3.14 -8.81
CA ARG A 94 0.21 4.22 -9.06
C ARG A 94 0.50 5.03 -7.79
N LYS A 95 -0.53 5.43 -7.03
CA LYS A 95 -0.34 6.15 -5.75
C LYS A 95 0.46 5.32 -4.75
N PHE A 96 0.25 4.01 -4.72
CA PHE A 96 1.00 3.10 -3.87
C PHE A 96 2.49 3.11 -4.22
N PHE A 97 2.84 2.92 -5.49
CA PHE A 97 4.24 2.94 -5.93
C PHE A 97 4.93 4.31 -5.74
N LEU A 98 4.21 5.41 -5.98
CA LEU A 98 4.75 6.74 -5.67
C LEU A 98 5.05 6.90 -4.17
N ARG A 99 4.17 6.40 -3.30
CA ARG A 99 4.40 6.41 -1.85
C ARG A 99 5.61 5.55 -1.46
N ILE A 100 5.81 4.39 -2.09
CA ILE A 100 7.05 3.60 -1.93
C ILE A 100 8.26 4.48 -2.26
N GLY A 101 8.23 5.18 -3.40
CA GLY A 101 9.30 6.07 -3.82
C GLY A 101 9.70 7.09 -2.75
N VAL A 102 8.71 7.74 -2.13
CA VAL A 102 8.92 8.73 -1.06
C VAL A 102 9.38 8.06 0.25
N VAL A 103 8.67 7.04 0.73
CA VAL A 103 8.90 6.42 2.05
C VAL A 103 10.23 5.67 2.12
N PHE A 104 10.66 5.07 1.01
CA PHE A 104 11.96 4.40 0.88
C PHE A 104 13.05 5.32 0.32
N ARG A 105 12.74 6.59 0.04
CA ARG A 105 13.68 7.59 -0.51
C ARG A 105 14.33 7.16 -1.83
N VAL A 106 13.59 6.43 -2.67
CA VAL A 106 13.98 6.11 -4.05
C VAL A 106 13.85 7.35 -4.94
N TRP A 107 12.87 8.21 -4.64
CA TRP A 107 12.64 9.48 -5.32
C TRP A 107 12.16 10.53 -4.33
N ILE A 108 12.57 11.78 -4.54
CA ILE A 108 12.16 12.93 -3.73
C ILE A 108 11.33 13.86 -4.63
N PRO A 109 10.08 14.19 -4.27
CA PRO A 109 9.29 15.16 -5.01
C PRO A 109 10.00 16.52 -5.08
N GLU A 110 9.99 17.17 -6.24
CA GLU A 110 10.62 18.48 -6.44
C GLU A 110 10.11 19.55 -5.44
N GLU A 111 8.88 19.44 -4.96
CA GLU A 111 8.31 20.32 -3.94
C GLU A 111 9.07 20.27 -2.60
N HIS A 112 9.63 19.11 -2.22
CA HIS A 112 10.44 18.98 -1.00
C HIS A 112 11.85 19.57 -1.16
N LEU A 113 12.42 19.59 -2.38
CA LEU A 113 13.74 20.18 -2.66
C LEU A 113 13.75 21.70 -2.46
N ARG A 114 12.62 22.39 -2.71
CA ARG A 114 12.50 23.84 -2.52
C ARG A 114 12.54 24.27 -1.06
N THR A 115 12.03 23.44 -0.15
CA THR A 115 12.04 23.72 1.31
C THR A 115 13.40 23.44 1.96
N THR A 116 14.18 22.48 1.46
CA THR A 116 15.54 22.21 1.98
C THR A 116 16.59 23.14 1.36
N GLY A 117 16.40 23.58 0.11
CA GLY A 117 17.33 24.50 -0.57
C GLY A 117 17.42 25.90 0.04
N THR A 118 16.40 26.35 0.79
CA THR A 118 16.40 27.68 1.43
C THR A 118 17.18 27.73 2.76
N GLN A 119 17.50 26.59 3.37
CA GLN A 119 18.31 26.55 4.60
C GLN A 119 19.83 26.50 4.34
N SER A 120 20.27 26.29 3.09
CA SER A 120 21.69 26.09 2.77
C SER A 120 22.43 27.35 2.28
N LEU A 121 21.79 28.52 2.25
CA LEU A 121 22.40 29.78 1.75
C LEU A 121 22.53 30.88 2.82
N ALA A 122 22.50 30.52 4.11
CA ALA A 122 22.76 31.46 5.20
C ALA A 122 24.10 31.13 5.89
N TRP A 123 25.21 31.32 5.17
CA TRP A 123 26.55 31.51 5.73
C TRP A 123 27.30 32.52 4.87
#